data_AF-A0A3A8FXW2-F1
#
_entry.id   AF-A0A3A8FXW2-F1
#
_cell.length_a   1.000
_cell.length_b   1.000
_cell.length_c   1.000
_cell.angle_alpha   90.00
_cell.angle_beta   90.00
_cell.angle_gamma   90.00
#
_symmetry.space_group_name_H-M   'P 1'
#
loop_
_entity.id
_entity.type
_entity.pdbx_description
1 polymer ?
#
loop_
_entity_poly.entity_id
_entity_poly.type
_entity_poly.pdbx_seq_one_letter_code
_entity_poly.pdbx_strand_id
1 'polypeptide(L)' 'MSLSDEIFEWRKQFIEKLILSGVKPEDAKGQTDAAQALIYKDCIVTATIECPIEFVEELNTILLDFSQKNGCLVIAKASY' A
#
# COMPACT_ATOMS: atom_id res chain seq x y z
N MET A 1 11.68 -0.57 -14.17
CA MET A 1 11.25 -1.42 -13.04
C MET A 1 10.04 -0.74 -12.45
N SER A 2 8.97 -1.47 -12.14
CA SER A 2 7.82 -0.85 -11.47
C SER A 2 8.11 -0.73 -9.98
N LEU A 3 7.47 0.22 -9.29
CA LEU A 3 7.57 0.33 -7.83
C LEU A 3 7.23 -1.02 -7.16
N SER A 4 6.22 -1.73 -7.67
CA SER A 4 5.84 -3.07 -7.19
C SER A 4 6.98 -4.08 -7.26
N ASP A 5 7.79 -4.07 -8.32
CA ASP A 5 8.94 -4.97 -8.48
C ASP A 5 10.05 -4.61 -7.48
N GLU A 6 10.30 -3.32 -7.27
CA GLU A 6 11.30 -2.84 -6.31
C GLU A 6 10.91 -3.20 -4.86
N ILE A 7 9.62 -3.07 -4.51
CA ILE A 7 9.10 -3.49 -3.21
C ILE A 7 9.26 -4.99 -3.02
N PHE A 8 8.97 -5.78 -4.06
CA PHE A 8 9.10 -7.24 -4.01
C PHE A 8 10.55 -7.68 -3.77
N GLU A 9 11.50 -7.14 -4.54
CA GLU A 9 12.92 -7.47 -4.38
C GLU A 9 13.49 -6.99 -3.05
N TRP A 10 13.10 -5.79 -2.59
CA TRP A 10 13.46 -5.33 -1.24
C TRP A 10 12.95 -6.29 -0.18
N ARG A 11 11.68 -6.71 -0.27
CA ARG A 11 11.05 -7.62 0.69
C ARG A 11 11.76 -8.96 0.74
N LYS A 12 12.11 -9.51 -0.43
CA LYS A 12 12.89 -10.75 -0.55
C LYS A 12 14.25 -10.63 0.14
N GLN A 13 15.03 -9.60 -0.17
CA GLN A 13 16.34 -9.38 0.43
C GLN A 13 16.27 -9.17 1.95
N PHE A 14 15.20 -8.53 2.45
CA PHE A 14 15.00 -8.33 3.88
C PHE A 14 14.71 -9.65 4.60
N ILE A 15 13.83 -10.48 4.04
CA ILE A 15 13.52 -11.82 4.59
C ILE A 15 14.77 -12.70 4.63
N GLU A 16 15.56 -12.72 3.55
CA GLU A 16 16.83 -13.47 3.50
C GLU A 16 17.77 -13.05 4.65
N LYS A 17 17.90 -11.75 4.92
CA LYS A 17 18.71 -11.23 6.04
C LYS A 17 18.17 -11.61 7.41
N LEU A 18 16.85 -11.61 7.60
CA LEU A 18 16.23 -12.04 8.86
C LEU A 18 16.51 -13.51 9.15
N ILE A 19 16.35 -14.37 8.14
CA ILE A 19 16.64 -15.81 8.26
C ILE A 19 18.13 -16.03 8.59
N LEU A 20 19.03 -15.34 7.90
CA LEU A 20 20.48 -15.40 8.18
C LEU A 20 20.83 -14.90 9.59
N SER A 21 20.01 -14.03 10.17
CA SER A 21 20.16 -13.50 11.53
C SER A 21 19.54 -14.40 12.60
N GLY A 22 19.01 -15.58 12.23
CA GLY A 22 18.45 -16.56 13.16
C GLY A 22 16.98 -16.33 13.51
N VAL A 23 16.28 -15.42 12.82
CA VAL A 23 14.83 -15.27 12.96
C VAL A 23 14.15 -16.49 12.36
N LYS A 24 13.18 -17.05 13.08
CA LYS A 24 12.43 -18.20 12.58
C LYS A 24 11.53 -17.80 11.42
N PRO A 25 11.34 -18.66 10.40
CA PRO A 25 10.49 -18.34 9.25
C PRO A 25 9.08 -17.89 9.62
N GLU A 26 8.49 -18.46 10.67
CA GLU A 26 7.17 -18.10 11.19
C GLU A 26 7.10 -16.64 11.71
N ASP A 27 8.20 -16.13 12.27
CA ASP A 27 8.30 -14.77 12.82
C ASP A 27 8.74 -13.74 11.77
N ALA A 28 9.43 -14.19 10.71
CA ALA A 28 9.98 -13.33 9.67
C ALA A 28 8.90 -12.53 8.94
N LYS A 29 7.71 -13.11 8.75
CA LYS A 29 6.58 -12.42 8.10
C LYS A 29 6.14 -11.20 8.91
N GLY A 30 5.94 -11.34 10.22
CA GLY A 30 5.50 -10.25 11.09
C GLY A 30 6.51 -9.10 11.14
N GLN A 31 7.80 -9.41 11.23
CA GLN A 31 8.86 -8.39 11.22
C GLN A 31 8.97 -7.69 9.85
N THR A 32 8.78 -8.42 8.76
CA THR A 32 8.78 -7.86 7.40
C THR A 32 7.58 -6.94 7.19
N ASP A 33 6.39 -7.35 7.62
CA ASP A 33 5.18 -6.54 7.51
C ASP A 33 5.30 -5.26 8.37
N ALA A 34 5.90 -5.34 9.56
CA ALA A 34 6.19 -4.18 10.40
C ALA A 34 7.21 -3.23 9.75
N ALA A 35 8.30 -3.75 9.20
CA ALA A 35 9.29 -2.94 8.48
C ALA A 35 8.72 -2.28 7.23
N GLN A 36 7.90 -3.03 6.48
CA GLN A 36 7.15 -2.53 5.33
C GLN A 36 6.22 -1.38 5.76
N ALA A 37 5.43 -1.56 6.81
CA ALA A 37 4.55 -0.51 7.33
C ALA A 37 5.31 0.76 7.75
N LEU A 38 6.53 0.64 8.27
CA LEU A 38 7.37 1.79 8.62
C LEU A 38 7.90 2.53 7.39
N ILE A 39 8.31 1.81 6.35
CA ILE A 39 8.85 2.41 5.11
C ILE A 39 7.74 3.13 4.33
N TYR A 40 6.56 2.52 4.22
CA TYR A 40 5.46 3.06 3.42
C TYR A 40 4.50 3.95 4.21
N LYS A 41 4.77 4.21 5.50
CA LYS A 41 3.90 5.02 6.36
C LYS A 41 3.58 6.40 5.77
N ASP A 42 4.54 6.98 5.05
CA ASP A 42 4.45 8.33 4.49
C ASP A 42 4.36 8.33 2.94
N CYS A 43 4.11 7.17 2.32
CA CYS A 43 3.97 7.09 0.87
C CYS A 43 2.61 7.62 0.42
N ILE A 44 2.64 8.67 -0.40
CA ILE A 44 1.45 9.25 -1.03
C ILE A 44 1.38 8.77 -2.48
N VAL A 45 0.26 8.17 -2.86
CA VAL A 45 -0.03 7.79 -4.24
C VAL A 45 -1.09 8.74 -4.81
N THR A 46 -0.82 9.28 -5.99
CA THR A 46 -1.82 10.03 -6.77
C THR A 46 -2.27 9.15 -7.94
N ALA A 47 -3.57 8.89 -8.02
CA ALA A 47 -4.18 8.13 -9.10
C ALA A 47 -5.26 8.99 -9.78
N THR A 48 -5.35 8.91 -11.10
CA THR A 48 -6.39 9.55 -11.90
C THR A 48 -7.43 8.50 -12.28
N ILE A 49 -8.71 8.80 -12.01
CA ILE A 49 -9.85 7.93 -12.34
C ILE A 49 -10.77 8.71 -13.26
N GLU A 50 -11.05 8.17 -14.44
CA GLU A 50 -12.04 8.70 -15.36
C GLU A 50 -13.36 7.94 -15.19
N CYS A 51 -14.46 8.66 -14.95
CA CYS A 51 -15.79 8.08 -14.87
C CYS A 51 -16.84 9.06 -15.41
N PRO A 52 -17.96 8.55 -15.96
CA PRO A 52 -19.12 9.40 -16.28
C PRO A 52 -19.63 10.13 -15.03
N ILE A 53 -20.11 11.37 -15.22
CA ILE A 53 -20.51 12.26 -14.12
C ILE A 53 -21.60 11.65 -13.22
N GLU A 54 -22.47 10.82 -13.78
CA GLU A 54 -23.55 10.13 -13.05
C GLU A 54 -23.03 9.13 -11.99
N PHE A 55 -21.78 8.66 -12.10
CA PHE A 55 -21.18 7.72 -11.15
C PHE A 55 -20.28 8.39 -10.10
N VAL A 56 -20.14 9.72 -10.09
CA VAL A 56 -19.22 10.43 -9.19
C VAL A 56 -19.56 10.20 -7.71
N GLU A 57 -20.85 10.18 -7.36
CA GLU A 57 -21.28 9.94 -5.97
C GLU A 57 -20.98 8.50 -5.52
N GLU A 58 -21.21 7.52 -6.40
CA GLU A 58 -20.90 6.12 -6.13
C GLU A 58 -19.39 5.91 -6.00
N LEU A 59 -18.60 6.51 -6.89
CA LEU A 59 -17.15 6.46 -6.83
C LEU A 59 -16.61 7.07 -5.52
N ASN A 60 -17.13 8.21 -5.09
CA ASN A 60 -16.76 8.83 -3.82
C ASN A 60 -17.08 7.91 -2.63
N THR A 61 -18.21 7.21 -2.66
CA THR A 61 -18.59 6.26 -1.62
C THR A 61 -17.62 5.08 -1.56
N ILE A 62 -17.24 4.52 -2.71
CA ILE A 62 -16.26 3.44 -2.82
C ILE A 62 -14.90 3.87 -2.29
N LEU A 63 -14.44 5.07 -2.66
CA LEU A 63 -13.16 5.63 -2.22
C LEU A 63 -13.14 5.89 -0.69
N LEU A 64 -14.27 6.32 -0.13
CA LEU A 64 -14.42 6.50 1.32
C LEU A 64 -14.38 5.15 2.06
N ASP A 65 -15.09 4.14 1.56
CA ASP A 65 -15.08 2.79 2.12
C ASP A 65 -13.66 2.17 2.06
N PHE A 66 -12.96 2.37 0.93
CA PHE A 66 -11.56 1.97 0.79
C PHE A 66 -10.66 2.64 1.84
N SER A 67 -10.81 3.97 2.02
CA SER A 67 -10.09 4.75 3.02
C SER A 67 -10.25 4.18 4.43
N GLN A 68 -11.50 3.90 4.84
CA GLN A 68 -11.82 3.37 6.17
C GLN A 68 -11.28 1.95 6.38
N LYS A 69 -11.44 1.05 5.39
CA LYS A 69 -11.01 -0.35 5.50
C LYS A 69 -9.50 -0.51 5.58
N ASN A 70 -8.76 0.35 4.89
CA ASN A 70 -7.31 0.24 4.77
C ASN A 70 -6.55 1.20 5.70
N GLY A 71 -7.25 2.05 6.45
CA GLY A 71 -6.63 3.01 7.37
C GLY A 71 -5.76 4.04 6.66
N CYS A 72 -6.07 4.34 5.39
CA CYS A 72 -5.35 5.33 4.59
C CYS A 72 -6.17 6.61 4.46
N LEU A 73 -5.56 7.70 3.98
CA LEU A 73 -6.25 8.95 3.70
C LEU A 73 -6.46 9.07 2.18
N VAL A 74 -7.73 9.09 1.75
CA VAL A 74 -8.07 9.37 0.35
C VAL A 74 -8.56 10.82 0.24
N ILE A 75 -7.90 11.60 -0.62
CA ILE A 75 -8.30 12.97 -0.96
C ILE A 75 -8.76 12.97 -2.42
N ALA A 76 -10.08 12.91 -2.63
CA ALA A 76 -10.65 13.05 -3.96
C ALA A 76 -10.70 14.52 -4.37
N LYS A 77 -10.15 14.85 -5.55
CA LYS A 77 -10.32 16.15 -6.20
C LYS A 77 -11.00 15.91 -7.54
N ALA A 78 -12.21 16.45 -7.68
CA ALA A 78 -12.90 16.44 -8.96
C ALA A 78 -12.46 17.65 -9.79
N SER A 79 -12.11 17.40 -11.04
CA SER A 79 -11.90 18.42 -12.07
C SER A 79 -12.96 18.18 -13.13
N TYR A 80 -13.84 19.16 -13.35
CA TYR A 80 -14.91 19.10 -14.35
C TYR A 80 -14.59 20.01 -15.53
#